data_AF-A0A645FGR7-F1
#
_entry.id   AF-A0A645FGR7-F1
#
_cell.length_a   1.000
_cell.length_b   1.000
_cell.length_c   1.000
_cell.angle_alpha   90.00
_cell.angle_beta   90.00
_cell.angle_gamma   90.00
#
_symmetry.space_group_name_H-M   'P 1'
#
loop_
_entity.id
_entity.type
_entity.pdbx_description
1 polymer ?
#
loop_
_entity_poly.entity_id
_entity_poly.type
_entity_poly.pdbx_seq_one_letter_code
_entity_poly.pdbx_strand_id
1 'polypeptide(L)' 'MPYGQLVRRIGEFDPAVDLVFLCTIGQRSIFAIRALERAGYQGNLLNLRGGVAAWEQEFGQQQRAAG' A
#
# COMPACT_ATOMS: atom_id res chain seq x y z
N MET A 1 -5.70 0.69 -7.90
CA MET A 1 -6.96 1.45 -7.75
C MET A 1 -6.67 2.96 -7.86
N PRO A 2 -7.48 3.77 -8.57
CA PRO A 2 -7.34 5.22 -8.59
C PRO A 2 -7.64 5.85 -7.20
N TYR A 3 -6.86 6.85 -6.78
CA TYR A 3 -6.99 7.47 -5.45
C TYR A 3 -8.41 7.99 -5.18
N GLY A 4 -9.04 8.69 -6.13
CA GLY A 4 -10.39 9.25 -5.97
C GLY A 4 -11.50 8.20 -5.82
N GLN A 5 -11.24 6.93 -6.12
CA GLN A 5 -12.21 5.85 -5.93
C GLN A 5 -12.07 5.14 -4.58
N LEU A 6 -10.96 5.37 -3.86
CA LEU A 6 -10.58 4.57 -2.69
C LEU A 6 -11.64 4.62 -1.58
N VAL A 7 -12.04 5.81 -1.18
CA VAL A 7 -13.04 5.99 -0.10
C VAL A 7 -14.43 5.50 -0.54
N ARG A 8 -14.81 5.72 -1.81
CA ARG A 8 -16.11 5.28 -2.34
C ARG A 8 -16.24 3.75 -2.38
N ARG A 9 -15.11 3.05 -2.42
CA ARG A 9 -15.00 1.59 -2.50
C ARG A 9 -14.48 0.97 -1.21
N ILE A 10 -14.52 1.70 -0.09
CA ILE A 10 -13.99 1.26 1.21
C ILE A 10 -14.56 -0.09 1.68
N GLY A 11 -15.82 -0.39 1.36
CA GLY A 11 -16.48 -1.64 1.72
C GLY A 11 -16.02 -2.87 0.91
N GLU A 12 -15.20 -2.70 -0.13
CA GLU A 12 -14.62 -3.82 -0.88
C GLU A 12 -13.40 -4.44 -0.16
N PHE A 13 -12.90 -3.76 0.88
CA PHE A 13 -11.74 -4.21 1.64
C PHE A 13 -12.18 -4.98 2.88
N ASP A 14 -11.73 -6.22 3.01
CA ASP A 14 -11.90 -7.02 4.22
C ASP A 14 -11.07 -6.41 5.37
N PRO A 15 -11.69 -5.95 6.48
CA PRO A 15 -10.96 -5.40 7.61
C PRO A 15 -10.19 -6.44 8.43
N ALA A 16 -10.39 -7.74 8.18
CA ALA A 16 -9.70 -8.82 8.89
C ALA A 16 -8.29 -9.11 8.36
N VAL A 17 -7.89 -8.51 7.24
CA VAL A 17 -6.56 -8.69 6.64
C VAL A 17 -5.80 -7.38 6.55
N ASP A 18 -4.46 -7.47 6.54
CA ASP A 18 -3.61 -6.31 6.38
C ASP A 18 -3.72 -5.73 4.96
N LEU A 19 -4.07 -4.45 4.86
CA LEU A 19 -4.03 -3.71 3.60
C LEU A 19 -2.69 -3.01 3.43
N VAL A 20 -1.85 -3.53 2.53
CA VAL A 20 -0.54 -2.94 2.21
C VAL A 20 -0.64 -2.00 1.02
N PHE A 21 -0.37 -0.72 1.25
CA PHE A 21 -0.31 0.31 0.22
C PHE A 21 1.12 0.51 -0.26
N LEU A 22 1.28 0.51 -1.58
CA LEU A 22 2.54 0.75 -2.25
C LEU A 22 2.41 1.87 -3.28
N CYS A 23 3.48 2.63 -3.43
CA CYS A 23 3.73 3.45 -4.61
C CYS A 23 5.23 3.42 -4.90
N THR A 24 5.69 4.15 -5.91
CA THR A 24 7.11 4.15 -6.33
C THR A 24 8.07 4.40 -5.17
N ILE A 25 7.82 5.40 -4.32
CA ILE A 25 8.72 5.80 -3.22
C ILE A 25 8.03 5.83 -1.83
N GLY A 26 6.82 5.28 -1.72
CA GLY A 26 6.07 5.21 -0.46
C GLY A 26 5.37 6.49 0.01
N GLN A 27 5.51 7.63 -0.67
CA GLN A 27 4.86 8.89 -0.24
C GLN A 27 3.37 8.99 -0.59
N ARG A 28 2.98 8.61 -1.81
CA ARG A 28 1.58 8.73 -2.27
C ARG A 28 0.64 7.77 -1.55
N SER A 29 1.15 6.60 -1.17
CA SER A 29 0.44 5.58 -0.40
C SER A 29 0.05 6.07 0.99
N ILE A 30 0.81 6.99 1.60
CA ILE A 30 0.44 7.61 2.88
C ILE A 30 -0.86 8.41 2.75
N PHE A 31 -1.08 9.11 1.63
CA PHE A 31 -2.34 9.84 1.42
C PHE A 31 -3.53 8.90 1.28
N ALA A 32 -3.36 7.74 0.63
CA ALA A 32 -4.38 6.71 0.52
C ALA A 32 -4.77 6.15 1.90
N ILE A 33 -3.77 5.79 2.72
CA ILE A 33 -3.98 5.34 4.11
C ILE A 33 -4.74 6.40 4.90
N ARG A 34 -4.26 7.65 4.91
CA ARG A 34 -4.93 8.75 5.62
C ARG A 34 -6.35 9.01 5.15
N ALA A 35 -6.66 8.73 3.87
CA ALA A 35 -8.01 8.87 3.35
C ALA A 35 -8.94 7.77 3.90
N LEU A 36 -8.46 6.54 3.99
CA LEU A 36 -9.20 5.42 4.56
C LEU A 36 -9.37 5.54 6.08
N GLU A 37 -8.33 5.95 6.81
CA GLU A 37 -8.40 6.25 8.25
C GLU A 37 -9.48 7.31 8.52
N ARG A 38 -9.46 8.43 7.78
CA ARG A 38 -10.48 9.50 7.91
C ARG A 38 -11.89 9.05 7.50
N ALA A 39 -11.99 8.06 6.62
CA ALA A 39 -13.26 7.46 6.21
C ALA A 39 -13.77 6.39 7.20
N GLY A 40 -13.02 6.10 8.27
CA GLY A 40 -13.40 5.16 9.32
C GLY A 40 -13.11 3.69 9.01
N TYR A 41 -12.14 3.41 8.13
CA TYR A 41 -11.67 2.03 7.93
C TYR A 41 -11.12 1.46 9.24
N GLN A 42 -11.56 0.26 9.61
CA GLN A 42 -11.25 -0.35 10.91
C GLN A 42 -10.14 -1.41 10.83
N GLY A 43 -9.79 -1.85 9.63
CA GLY A 43 -8.71 -2.82 9.41
C GLY A 43 -7.33 -2.18 9.48
N ASN A 44 -6.29 -3.03 9.47
CA ASN A 44 -4.92 -2.58 9.53
C ASN A 44 -4.45 -2.01 8.18
N LEU A 45 -3.79 -0.86 8.22
CA LEU A 45 -3.32 -0.13 7.04
C LEU A 45 -1.80 0.02 7.11
N LEU A 46 -1.11 -0.61 6.18
CA LEU A 46 0.35 -0.64 6.14
C LEU A 46 0.88 0.15 4.95
N ASN A 47 1.97 0.89 5.15
CA ASN A 47 2.69 1.56 4.08
C ASN A 47 3.99 0.82 3.79
N LEU A 48 4.25 0.47 2.52
CA LEU A 48 5.56 -0.04 2.12
C LEU A 48 6.60 1.09 2.21
N ARG A 49 7.48 1.02 3.23
CA ARG A 49 8.54 2.01 3.45
C ARG A 49 9.46 2.07 2.23
N GLY A 50 9.70 3.29 1.72
CA GLY A 50 10.54 3.50 0.53
C GLY A 50 9.89 3.03 -0.78
N GLY A 51 8.67 2.48 -0.74
CA GLY A 51 7.94 2.02 -1.90
C GLY A 51 8.59 0.85 -2.63
N VAL A 52 8.12 0.61 -3.85
CA VAL A 52 8.69 -0.41 -4.75
C VAL A 52 10.17 -0.11 -5.03
N ALA A 53 10.52 1.18 -5.08
CA ALA A 53 11.88 1.75 -5.04
C ALA A 53 12.86 0.96 -4.16
N ALA A 54 12.60 1.02 -2.86
CA ALA A 54 13.45 0.39 -1.85
C ALA A 54 13.36 -1.13 -1.89
N TRP A 55 12.18 -1.68 -2.16
CA TRP A 55 12.01 -3.14 -2.28
C TRP A 55 12.85 -3.72 -3.42
N GLU A 56 12.90 -3.07 -4.58
CA GLU A 56 13.74 -3.50 -5.70
C GLU A 56 15.24 -3.40 -5.37
N GLN A 57 15.66 -2.39 -4.60
CA GLN A 57 17.04 -2.27 -4.17
C GLN A 57 17.44 -3.37 -3.18
N GLU A 58 16.55 -3.72 -2.26
CA GLU A 58 16.79 -4.71 -1.20
C GLU A 58 16.67 -6.15 -1.71
N PHE A 59 15.67 -6.44 -2.55
CA PHE A 59 15.30 -7.80 -2.96
C PHE A 59 15.37 -8.05 -4.47
N GLY A 60 15.45 -7.02 -5.31
CA GLY A 60 15.46 -7.18 -6.77
C GLY A 60 16.68 -7.94 -7.31
N GLN A 61 17.77 -8.03 -6.53
CA GLN A 61 18.93 -8.87 -6.86
C GLN A 61 18.71 -10.36 -6.53
N GLN A 62 17.92 -10.69 -5.50
CA GLN A 62 17.63 -12.08 -5.13
C GLN A 62 16.85 -12.84 -6.20
N GLN A 63 16.05 -12.15 -7.02
CA GLN A 63 15.33 -12.78 -8.14
C GLN A 63 16.19 -13.03 -9.38
N ARG A 64 17.31 -12.30 -9.55
CA ARG A 64 18.24 -12.50 -10.68
C ARG A 64 19.29 -13.58 -10.43
N ALA A 65 19.56 -13.89 -9.16
CA ALA A 65 20.51 -14.94 -8.78
C ALA A 65 19.86 -16.34 -8.74
N ALA A 66 18.53 -16.43 -8.85
CA ALA A 66 17.76 -17.67 -8.80
C ALA A 66 17.27 -18.16 -10.18
N GLY A 67 17.72 -17.55 -11.27
CA GLY A 67 17.46 -17.98 -12.65
C GLY A 67 18.77 -18.06 -13.42
#